data_AF-A0A2S2PT81-F1
#
_entry.id   AF-A0A2S2PT81-F1
#
_cell.length_a   1.000
_cell.length_b   1.000
_cell.length_c   1.000
_cell.angle_alpha   90.00
_cell.angle_beta   90.00
_cell.angle_gamma   90.00
#
_symmetry.space_group_name_H-M   'P 1'
#
loop_
_entity.id
_entity.type
_entity.pdbx_description
1 polymer ?
#
loop_
_entity_poly.entity_id
_entity_poly.type
_entity_poly.pdbx_seq_one_letter_code
_entity_poly.pdbx_strand_id
1 'polypeptide(L)'
;MEFMSSEKGKKIIIEDGFKFRFHKMLRNDVQRWKCYLNTCKCFLKLSSTLDIIEKCNVHNHQKCDKKVLNRQKLSNSVKRKAQDDISTRPSKLIRTELKNSDIPSINTNDLKLIRNNIHHARKVIYPKLPKNMQETHNCLSTMNRAGFRTRLPRL
;
A
#
# COMPACT_ATOMS: atom_id res chain seq x y z
N MET A 1 11.60 3.02 16.75
CA MET A 1 10.61 3.61 15.81
C MET A 1 10.88 3.23 14.37
N GLU A 2 9.88 2.64 13.71
CA GLU A 2 9.92 2.34 12.28
C GLU A 2 8.69 2.91 11.56
N PHE A 3 8.84 3.21 10.28
CA PHE A 3 7.74 3.68 9.44
C PHE A 3 7.33 2.61 8.43
N MET A 4 6.03 2.47 8.21
CA MET A 4 5.49 1.65 7.13
C MET A 4 4.34 2.38 6.42
N SER A 5 4.06 2.01 5.19
CA SER A 5 2.84 2.45 4.50
C SER A 5 1.67 1.53 4.83
N SER A 6 0.48 2.10 4.96
CA SER A 6 -0.80 1.37 5.03
C SER A 6 -1.25 0.87 3.65
N GLU A 7 -2.27 0.03 3.63
CA GLU A 7 -2.88 -0.47 2.37
C GLU A 7 -3.43 0.64 1.46
N LYS A 8 -3.73 1.82 2.03
CA LYS A 8 -4.23 3.02 1.35
C LYS A 8 -3.13 4.07 1.14
N GLY A 9 -1.85 3.71 1.30
CA GLY A 9 -0.71 4.62 1.10
C GLY A 9 -0.41 5.59 2.24
N LYS A 10 -1.25 5.68 3.28
CA LYS A 10 -0.99 6.54 4.47
C LYS A 10 0.15 5.99 5.32
N LYS A 11 0.98 6.86 5.91
CA LYS A 11 2.06 6.48 6.84
C LYS A 11 1.50 5.89 8.15
N ILE A 12 2.16 4.86 8.66
CA ILE A 12 1.93 4.18 9.93
C ILE A 12 3.27 4.11 10.66
N ILE A 13 3.25 4.34 11.97
CA ILE A 13 4.41 4.17 12.84
C ILE A 13 4.29 2.82 13.55
N ILE A 14 5.41 2.10 13.63
CA ILE A 14 5.56 0.93 14.49
C ILE A 14 6.50 1.32 15.63
N GLU A 15 6.01 1.27 16.85
CA GLU A 15 6.77 1.49 18.07
C GLU A 15 6.47 0.37 19.07
N ASP A 16 7.51 -0.28 19.60
CA ASP A 16 7.41 -1.42 20.53
C ASP A 16 6.48 -2.58 20.10
N GLY A 17 6.28 -2.75 18.78
CA GLY A 17 5.38 -3.76 18.20
C GLY A 17 3.90 -3.32 18.12
N PHE A 18 3.60 -2.06 18.44
CA PHE A 18 2.29 -1.44 18.30
C PHE A 18 2.24 -0.55 17.07
N LYS A 19 1.09 -0.57 16.38
CA LYS A 19 0.83 0.26 15.20
C LYS A 19 0.11 1.54 15.59
N PHE A 20 0.63 2.67 15.13
CA PHE A 20 0.03 3.98 15.30
C PHE A 20 -0.30 4.61 13.95
N ARG A 21 -1.48 5.18 13.84
CA ARG A 21 -1.94 5.93 12.66
C ARG A 21 -2.02 7.41 12.99
N PHE A 22 -1.74 8.23 11.98
CA PHE A 22 -1.89 9.67 12.11
C PHE A 22 -3.34 10.01 12.47
N HIS A 23 -3.49 10.92 13.44
CA HIS A 23 -4.79 11.41 13.86
C HIS A 23 -5.00 12.86 13.43
N LYS A 24 -4.16 13.78 13.93
CA LYS A 24 -4.25 15.21 13.65
C LYS A 24 -2.98 15.95 14.08
N MET A 25 -2.80 17.16 13.56
CA MET A 25 -1.86 18.14 14.12
C MET A 25 -2.47 18.82 15.36
N LEU A 26 -1.65 19.09 16.37
CA LEU A 26 -1.96 19.99 17.49
C LEU A 26 -1.31 21.37 17.25
N ARG A 27 -1.47 22.27 18.21
CA ARG A 27 -0.72 23.53 18.28
C ARG A 27 0.78 23.25 18.36
N ASN A 28 1.59 24.20 17.88
CA ASN A 28 3.06 24.13 17.84
C ASN A 28 3.60 22.99 16.96
N ASP A 29 2.92 22.67 15.85
CA ASP A 29 3.33 21.66 14.87
C ASP A 29 3.56 20.24 15.43
N VAL A 30 2.92 19.92 16.57
CA VAL A 30 3.00 18.61 17.20
C VAL A 30 2.03 17.64 16.51
N GLN A 31 2.54 16.50 16.05
CA GLN A 31 1.73 15.46 15.42
C GLN A 31 1.13 14.52 16.49
N ARG A 32 -0.20 14.34 16.50
CA ARG A 32 -0.86 13.28 17.26
C ARG A 32 -1.03 12.03 16.42
N TRP A 33 -0.56 10.92 16.96
CA TRP A 33 -0.76 9.58 16.46
C TRP A 33 -1.55 8.79 17.48
N LYS A 34 -2.52 7.98 17.02
CA LYS A 34 -3.32 7.11 17.88
C LYS A 34 -3.10 5.66 17.51
N CYS A 35 -3.32 4.76 18.46
CA CYS A 35 -3.28 3.34 18.17
C CYS A 35 -4.19 2.98 16.97
N TYR A 36 -3.78 1.98 16.20
CA TYR A 36 -4.57 1.49 15.07
C TYR A 36 -5.93 0.92 15.51
N LEU A 37 -5.99 0.33 16.71
CA LEU A 37 -7.20 -0.26 17.27
C LEU A 37 -8.09 0.83 17.87
N ASN A 38 -9.35 0.91 17.42
CA ASN A 38 -10.30 1.95 17.87
C ASN A 38 -10.63 1.87 19.36
N THR A 39 -10.63 0.67 19.94
CA THR A 39 -10.90 0.44 21.37
C THR A 39 -9.72 0.83 22.25
N CYS A 40 -8.54 1.04 21.68
CA CYS A 40 -7.34 1.42 22.40
C CYS A 40 -7.23 2.95 22.51
N LYS A 41 -7.07 3.45 23.73
CA LYS A 41 -6.91 4.89 24.01
C LYS A 41 -5.45 5.37 23.95
N CYS A 42 -4.52 4.45 23.67
CA CYS A 42 -3.09 4.76 23.55
C CYS A 42 -2.82 5.74 22.40
N PHE A 43 -1.90 6.67 22.65
CA PHE A 43 -1.48 7.69 21.70
C PHE A 43 0.03 7.99 21.83
N LEU A 44 0.55 8.57 20.76
CA LEU A 44 1.94 9.03 20.63
C LEU A 44 1.91 10.46 20.08
N LYS A 45 2.65 11.37 20.68
CA LYS A 45 2.85 12.74 20.19
C LYS A 45 4.28 12.90 19.74
N LEU A 46 4.45 13.41 18.52
CA LEU A 46 5.74 13.67 17.91
C LEU A 46 5.94 15.14 17.62
N SER A 47 7.18 15.59 17.74
CA SER A 47 7.63 16.89 17.24
C SER A 47 7.60 16.97 15.71
N SER A 48 7.79 18.17 15.16
CA SER A 48 8.05 18.39 13.73
C SER A 48 9.28 17.62 13.24
N THR A 49 10.27 17.41 14.12
CA THR A 49 11.49 16.61 13.90
C THR A 49 11.29 15.10 14.08
N LEU A 50 10.06 14.64 14.34
CA LEU A 50 9.70 13.23 14.63
C LEU A 50 10.20 12.69 15.98
N ASP A 51 10.69 13.54 16.88
CA ASP A 51 11.05 13.15 18.24
C ASP A 51 9.80 12.90 19.11
N ILE A 52 9.88 11.90 19.99
CA ILE A 52 8.77 11.55 20.90
C ILE A 52 8.69 12.59 22.02
N ILE A 53 7.64 13.41 22.00
CA ILE A 53 7.35 14.40 23.04
C ILE A 53 6.59 13.74 24.20
N GLU A 54 5.59 12.93 23.87
CA GLU A 54 4.71 12.31 24.86
C GLU A 54 4.19 10.98 24.32
N LYS A 55 4.17 9.95 25.18
CA LYS A 55 3.58 8.65 24.86
C LYS A 55 2.75 8.13 26.01
N CYS A 56 1.60 7.56 25.68
CA CYS A 56 0.85 6.73 26.61
C CYS A 56 1.26 5.28 26.37
N ASN A 57 1.72 4.56 27.40
CA ASN A 57 2.14 3.16 27.26
C ASN A 57 1.03 2.14 27.57
N VAL A 58 -0.19 2.61 27.88
CA VAL A 58 -1.29 1.74 28.31
C VAL A 58 -2.07 1.25 27.10
N HIS A 59 -1.80 0.00 26.70
CA HIS A 59 -2.56 -0.72 25.69
C HIS A 59 -3.52 -1.72 26.34
N ASN A 60 -4.71 -1.87 25.75
CA ASN A 60 -5.70 -2.89 26.12
C ASN A 60 -5.69 -4.09 25.16
N HIS A 61 -4.60 -4.29 24.42
CA HIS A 61 -4.44 -5.38 23.48
C HIS A 61 -2.96 -5.77 23.39
N GLN A 62 -2.72 -6.98 22.88
CA GLN A 62 -1.37 -7.50 22.69
C GLN A 62 -0.65 -6.83 21.50
N LYS A 63 0.68 -6.96 21.51
CA LYS A 63 1.55 -6.53 20.42
C LYS A 63 1.20 -7.28 19.13
N CYS A 64 1.45 -6.65 17.99
CA CYS A 64 1.29 -7.33 16.71
C CYS A 64 2.38 -8.39 16.53
N ASP A 65 1.99 -9.56 16.02
CA ASP A 65 2.94 -10.60 15.64
C ASP A 65 3.93 -10.06 14.59
N LYS A 66 5.23 -10.27 14.85
CA LYS A 66 6.33 -9.89 13.95
C LYS A 66 6.13 -10.50 12.55
N LYS A 67 5.65 -11.74 12.44
CA LYS A 67 5.38 -12.39 11.14
C LYS A 67 4.31 -11.64 10.35
N VAL A 68 3.24 -11.24 11.03
CA VAL A 68 2.14 -10.47 10.42
C VAL A 68 2.61 -9.08 9.98
N LEU A 69 3.39 -8.39 10.81
CA LEU A 69 3.96 -7.09 10.48
C LEU A 69 4.88 -7.17 9.26
N ASN A 70 5.77 -8.17 9.25
CA ASN A 70 6.70 -8.43 8.15
C ASN A 70 5.98 -8.70 6.83
N ARG A 71 4.97 -9.58 6.84
CA ARG A 71 4.11 -9.82 5.67
C ARG A 71 3.44 -8.55 5.20
N GLN A 72 2.93 -7.74 6.13
CA GLN A 72 2.24 -6.49 5.80
C GLN A 72 3.18 -5.47 5.17
N LYS A 73 4.40 -5.31 5.68
CA LYS A 73 5.45 -4.47 5.10
C LYS A 73 5.74 -4.87 3.65
N LEU A 74 6.01 -6.16 3.42
CA LEU A 74 6.27 -6.68 2.08
C LEU A 74 5.08 -6.49 1.15
N SER A 75 3.89 -6.89 1.59
CA SER A 75 2.67 -6.80 0.79
C SER A 75 2.39 -5.36 0.37
N ASN A 76 2.56 -4.38 1.27
CA ASN A 76 2.29 -2.98 0.96
C ASN A 76 3.34 -2.40 0.00
N SER A 77 4.62 -2.78 0.16
CA SER A 77 5.67 -2.35 -0.76
C SER A 77 5.46 -2.89 -2.17
N VAL A 78 5.24 -4.20 -2.29
CA VAL A 78 5.02 -4.86 -3.58
C VAL A 78 3.73 -4.36 -4.24
N LYS A 79 2.65 -4.15 -3.46
CA LYS A 79 1.38 -3.61 -3.96
C LYS A 79 1.60 -2.24 -4.62
N ARG A 80 2.33 -1.33 -3.98
CA ARG A 80 2.64 -0.01 -4.54
C ARG A 80 3.42 -0.13 -5.85
N LYS A 81 4.51 -0.91 -5.83
CA LYS A 81 5.33 -1.16 -7.03
C LYS A 81 4.52 -1.79 -8.18
N ALA A 82 3.53 -2.62 -7.85
CA ALA A 82 2.68 -3.26 -8.86
C ALA A 82 1.62 -2.34 -9.47
N GLN A 83 1.29 -1.22 -8.79
CA GLN A 83 0.45 -0.16 -9.35
C GLN A 83 1.27 0.78 -10.23
N ASP A 84 2.50 1.08 -9.82
CA ASP A 84 3.44 1.91 -10.60
C ASP A 84 3.90 1.19 -11.88
N ASP A 85 4.22 -0.10 -11.79
CA ASP A 85 4.62 -0.96 -12.91
C ASP A 85 3.64 -2.13 -13.07
N ILE A 86 2.65 -1.90 -13.93
CA ILE A 86 1.55 -2.82 -14.22
C ILE A 86 2.02 -4.00 -15.09
N SER A 87 3.01 -3.77 -15.95
CA SER A 87 3.47 -4.74 -16.95
C SER A 87 4.37 -5.82 -16.35
N THR A 88 5.13 -5.50 -15.29
CA THR A 88 6.03 -6.47 -14.68
C THR A 88 5.27 -7.64 -14.06
N ARG A 89 5.80 -8.86 -14.19
CA ARG A 89 5.19 -10.06 -13.60
C ARG A 89 5.17 -9.97 -12.06
N PRO A 90 4.05 -10.27 -11.38
CA PRO A 90 3.96 -10.23 -9.92
C PRO A 90 5.06 -11.04 -9.21
N SER A 91 5.41 -12.21 -9.73
CA SER A 91 6.50 -13.04 -9.18
C SER A 91 7.86 -12.34 -9.19
N LYS A 92 8.14 -11.51 -10.21
CA LYS A 92 9.39 -10.73 -10.30
C LYS A 92 9.41 -9.65 -9.22
N LEU A 93 8.30 -8.92 -9.05
CA LEU A 93 8.18 -7.89 -8.00
C LEU A 93 8.33 -8.47 -6.59
N ILE A 94 7.71 -9.62 -6.32
CA ILE A 94 7.83 -10.29 -5.03
C ILE A 94 9.28 -10.74 -4.81
N ARG A 95 9.90 -11.38 -5.81
CA ARG A 95 11.28 -11.90 -5.68
C ARG A 95 12.30 -10.76 -5.51
N THR A 96 12.13 -9.63 -6.19
CA THR A 96 13.02 -8.48 -6.00
C THR A 96 12.87 -7.89 -4.61
N GLU A 97 11.65 -7.75 -4.09
CA GLU A 97 11.46 -7.23 -2.73
C GLU A 97 11.95 -8.18 -1.65
N LEU A 98 11.77 -9.48 -1.81
CA LEU A 98 12.33 -10.48 -0.90
C LEU A 98 13.87 -10.44 -0.86
N LYS A 99 14.53 -10.08 -1.96
CA LYS A 99 15.99 -9.88 -1.97
C LYS A 99 16.40 -8.58 -1.28
N ASN A 100 15.60 -7.54 -1.40
CA ASN A 100 15.89 -6.22 -0.84
C ASN A 100 15.60 -6.11 0.66
N SER A 101 14.80 -7.04 1.19
CA SER A 101 14.33 -6.98 2.57
C SER A 101 14.69 -8.26 3.31
N ASP A 102 15.47 -8.13 4.39
CA ASP A 102 15.79 -9.22 5.32
C ASP A 102 14.54 -9.58 6.14
N ILE A 103 13.59 -10.26 5.49
CA ILE A 103 12.33 -10.70 6.09
C ILE A 103 12.39 -12.21 6.32
N PRO A 104 12.54 -12.68 7.58
CA PRO A 104 12.53 -14.11 7.87
C PRO A 104 11.12 -14.69 7.70
N SER A 105 11.09 -15.92 7.17
CA SER A 105 9.96 -16.86 7.14
C SER A 105 8.64 -16.30 6.60
N ILE A 106 8.57 -16.19 5.27
CA ILE A 106 7.31 -15.99 4.53
C ILE A 106 6.87 -17.36 4.03
N ASN A 107 5.64 -17.75 4.38
CA ASN A 107 5.08 -19.04 3.97
C ASN A 107 4.48 -18.95 2.54
N THR A 108 4.25 -20.11 1.92
CA THR A 108 3.54 -20.26 0.64
C THR A 108 2.16 -19.60 0.66
N ASN A 109 1.44 -19.73 1.78
CA ASN A 109 0.15 -19.06 2.00
C ASN A 109 0.28 -17.52 1.98
N ASP A 110 1.34 -16.97 2.57
CA ASP A 110 1.58 -15.53 2.56
C ASP A 110 1.86 -15.04 1.12
N LEU A 111 2.63 -15.81 0.34
CA LEU A 111 2.86 -15.51 -1.08
C LEU A 111 1.56 -15.53 -1.89
N LYS A 112 0.63 -16.45 -1.59
CA LYS A 112 -0.71 -16.47 -2.21
C LYS A 112 -1.48 -15.20 -1.91
N LEU A 113 -1.53 -14.79 -0.64
CA LEU A 113 -2.19 -13.55 -0.21
C LEU A 113 -1.59 -12.30 -0.88
N ILE A 114 -0.26 -12.22 -0.95
CA ILE A 114 0.44 -11.09 -1.60
C ILE A 114 0.11 -11.04 -3.09
N ARG A 115 0.09 -12.17 -3.80
CA ARG A 115 -0.31 -12.22 -5.22
C ARG A 115 -1.75 -11.75 -5.43
N ASN A 116 -2.67 -12.16 -4.56
CA ASN A 116 -4.06 -11.70 -4.63
C ASN A 116 -4.14 -10.18 -4.44
N ASN A 117 -3.42 -9.63 -3.47
CA ASN A 117 -3.36 -8.18 -3.24
C ASN A 117 -2.83 -7.41 -4.46
N ILE A 118 -1.80 -7.92 -5.13
CA ILE A 118 -1.29 -7.34 -6.39
C ILE A 118 -2.36 -7.38 -7.48
N HIS A 119 -3.02 -8.53 -7.67
CA HIS A 119 -4.06 -8.68 -8.67
C HIS A 119 -5.21 -7.69 -8.44
N HIS A 120 -5.71 -7.59 -7.20
CA HIS A 120 -6.74 -6.62 -6.85
C HIS A 120 -6.29 -5.18 -7.08
N ALA A 121 -5.04 -4.84 -6.75
CA ALA A 121 -4.52 -3.49 -6.97
C ALA A 121 -4.44 -3.13 -8.46
N ARG A 122 -4.03 -4.07 -9.32
CA ARG A 122 -3.99 -3.87 -10.78
C ARG A 122 -5.37 -3.84 -11.41
N LYS A 123 -6.29 -4.68 -10.94
CA LYS A 123 -7.67 -4.73 -11.44
C LYS A 123 -8.38 -3.38 -11.36
N VAL A 124 -8.06 -2.56 -10.34
CA VAL A 124 -8.64 -1.21 -10.19
C VAL A 124 -8.14 -0.24 -11.27
N ILE A 125 -6.95 -0.47 -11.82
CA ILE A 125 -6.34 0.40 -12.84
C ILE A 125 -6.90 0.10 -14.23
N TYR A 126 -7.17 -1.18 -14.51
CA TYR A 126 -7.73 -1.57 -15.81
C TYR A 126 -9.17 -1.09 -15.97
N PRO A 127 -9.56 -0.66 -17.19
CA PRO A 127 -10.94 -0.32 -17.47
C PRO A 127 -11.84 -1.55 -17.27
N LYS A 128 -13.10 -1.29 -16.90
CA LYS A 128 -14.10 -2.37 -16.81
C LYS A 128 -14.28 -2.98 -18.19
N LEU A 129 -14.31 -4.31 -18.25
CA LEU A 129 -14.64 -4.98 -19.50
C LEU A 129 -16.06 -4.60 -19.92
N PRO A 130 -16.28 -4.30 -21.22
CA PRO A 130 -17.61 -4.04 -21.74
C PRO A 130 -18.47 -5.29 -21.54
N LYS A 131 -19.73 -5.08 -21.17
CA LYS A 131 -20.67 -6.18 -20.87
C LYS A 131 -21.54 -6.57 -22.06
N ASN A 132 -21.67 -5.68 -23.04
CA ASN A 132 -22.51 -5.87 -24.21
C ASN A 132 -21.81 -5.37 -25.49
N MET A 133 -22.39 -5.74 -26.62
CA MET A 133 -21.88 -5.41 -27.95
C MET A 133 -21.77 -3.89 -28.15
N GLN A 134 -22.77 -3.12 -27.72
CA GLN A 134 -22.78 -1.67 -27.87
C GLN A 134 -21.64 -0.99 -27.09
N GLU A 135 -21.45 -1.37 -25.84
CA GLU A 135 -20.32 -0.90 -25.01
C GLU A 135 -18.98 -1.25 -25.66
N THR A 136 -18.88 -2.41 -26.29
CA THR A 136 -17.66 -2.82 -27.02
C THR A 136 -17.39 -1.89 -28.20
N HIS A 137 -18.39 -1.60 -29.05
CA HIS A 137 -18.26 -0.65 -30.15
C HIS A 137 -17.90 0.76 -29.67
N ASN A 138 -18.51 1.20 -28.57
CA ASN A 138 -18.19 2.49 -27.94
C ASN A 138 -16.71 2.52 -27.47
N CYS A 139 -16.22 1.47 -26.79
CA CYS A 139 -14.82 1.39 -26.38
C CYS A 139 -13.86 1.42 -27.59
N LEU A 140 -14.12 0.61 -28.62
CA LEU A 140 -13.27 0.52 -29.82
C LEU A 140 -13.20 1.85 -30.59
N SER A 141 -14.35 2.51 -30.77
CA SER A 141 -14.40 3.82 -31.43
C SER A 141 -13.62 4.91 -30.66
N THR A 142 -13.65 4.86 -29.33
CA THR A 142 -12.89 5.78 -28.47
C THR A 142 -11.38 5.51 -28.55
N MET A 143 -10.97 4.23 -28.60
CA MET A 143 -9.56 3.84 -28.72
C MET A 143 -8.96 4.24 -30.08
N ASN A 144 -9.70 4.10 -31.18
CA ASN A 144 -9.23 4.47 -32.53
C ASN A 144 -8.95 5.98 -32.68
N ARG A 145 -9.61 6.84 -31.90
CA ARG A 145 -9.43 8.31 -31.97
C ARG A 145 -8.16 8.81 -31.27
N ALA A 146 -7.58 8.03 -30.34
CA ALA A 146 -6.39 8.42 -29.58
C ALA A 146 -5.06 7.85 -30.13
N GLY A 147 -5.12 6.96 -31.14
CA GLY A 147 -4.02 6.02 -31.41
C GLY A 147 -3.47 5.93 -32.83
N PHE A 148 -3.98 6.66 -33.81
CA PHE A 148 -3.40 6.64 -35.16
C PHE A 148 -3.27 8.05 -35.73
N ARG A 149 -2.09 8.66 -35.53
CA ARG A 149 -1.59 9.65 -36.49
C ARG A 149 -1.42 8.90 -37.80
N THR A 150 -2.39 9.02 -38.69
CA THR A 150 -2.29 8.57 -40.08
C THR A 150 -0.99 9.15 -40.65
N ARG A 151 -0.05 8.27 -41.04
CA ARG A 151 1.09 8.70 -41.87
C ARG A 151 0.48 9.29 -43.15
N LEU A 152 0.58 10.61 -43.31
CA LEU A 152 0.31 11.25 -44.59
C LEU A 152 1.26 10.64 -45.64
N PRO A 153 0.78 10.32 -46.86
CA PRO A 153 1.66 9.91 -47.93
C PRO A 153 2.60 11.07 -48.26
N ARG A 154 3.90 10.78 -48.36
CA ARG A 154 4.84 11.71 -48.98
C ARG A 154 4.50 11.76 -50.48
N LEU A 155 4.07 12.92 -50.94
CA LEU A 155 4.14 13.31 -52.35
C LEU A 155 5.59 13.60 -52.72
#